data_AF-A0A7C2E1J6-F1
#
_entry.id   AF-A0A7C2E1J6-F1
#
_cell.length_a   1.000
_cell.length_b   1.000
_cell.length_c   1.000
_cell.angle_alpha   90.00
_cell.angle_beta   90.00
_cell.angle_gamma   90.00
#
_symmetry.space_group_name_H-M   'P 1'
#
loop_
_entity.id
_entity.type
_entity.pdbx_description
1 polymer ?
#
loop_
_entity_poly.entity_id
_entity_poly.type
_entity_poly.pdbx_seq_one_letter_code
_entity_poly.pdbx_strand_id
1 'polypeptide(L)'
;MPEGENNSEIIGEIITYCRDKGFKPVLITTPFTDYYNYWFSGDIHKDFKSDMLEISERYDVPYLDYSRDPRFTKRLDLFADSDHLNPVGRKMFTEILLRDLGII
;
A
#
# COMPACT_ATOMS: atom_id res chain seq x y z
N MET A 1 20.27 5.50 -15.09
CA MET A 1 19.81 4.29 -14.38
C MET A 1 18.30 4.37 -14.36
N PRO A 2 17.56 3.30 -14.74
CA PRO A 2 16.11 3.33 -14.64
C PRO A 2 15.74 3.44 -13.14
N GLU A 3 14.87 4.38 -12.79
CA GLU A 3 14.60 4.80 -11.40
C GLU A 3 13.98 3.69 -10.52
N GLY A 4 13.43 2.63 -11.12
CA GLY A 4 12.73 1.53 -10.41
C GLY A 4 13.62 0.53 -9.68
N GLU A 5 14.83 0.22 -10.19
CA GLU A 5 15.73 -0.76 -9.56
C GLU A 5 16.21 -0.30 -8.16
N ASN A 6 16.18 1.01 -7.90
CA ASN A 6 16.63 1.56 -6.62
C ASN A 6 15.56 1.38 -5.51
N ASN A 7 14.27 1.52 -5.84
CA ASN A 7 13.20 1.50 -4.84
C ASN A 7 13.01 0.12 -4.20
N SER A 8 13.05 -0.95 -5.01
CA SER A 8 12.88 -2.32 -4.50
C SER A 8 13.98 -2.73 -3.54
N GLU A 9 15.23 -2.35 -3.84
CA GLU A 9 16.38 -2.61 -2.97
C GLU A 9 16.29 -1.82 -1.66
N ILE A 10 15.93 -0.53 -1.72
CA ILE A 10 15.70 0.29 -0.51
C ILE A 10 14.59 -0.31 0.36
N ILE A 11 13.48 -0.75 -0.24
CA ILE A 11 12.39 -1.41 0.51
C ILE A 11 12.91 -2.69 1.17
N GLY A 12 13.74 -3.47 0.48
CA GLY A 12 14.43 -4.63 1.03
C GLY A 12 15.32 -4.32 2.23
N GLU A 13 16.09 -3.23 2.16
CA GLU A 13 16.91 -2.74 3.27
C GLU A 13 16.04 -2.36 4.49
N ILE A 14 14.91 -1.68 4.26
CA ILE A 14 13.95 -1.32 5.33
C ILE A 14 13.33 -2.58 5.97
N ILE A 15 12.95 -3.57 5.16
CA ILE A 15 12.40 -4.84 5.65
C ILE A 15 13.42 -5.56 6.52
N THR A 16 14.66 -5.67 6.03
CA THR A 16 15.76 -6.31 6.74
C THR A 16 16.04 -5.61 8.07
N TYR A 17 16.14 -4.28 8.05
CA TYR A 17 16.29 -3.48 9.26
C TYR A 17 15.16 -3.72 10.27
N CYS A 18 13.90 -3.76 9.82
CA CYS A 18 12.76 -4.02 10.69
C CYS A 18 12.86 -5.41 11.36
N ARG A 19 13.21 -6.44 10.58
CA ARG A 19 13.36 -7.82 11.10
C ARG A 19 14.52 -7.94 12.08
N ASP A 20 15.65 -7.30 11.82
CA ASP A 20 16.81 -7.28 12.73
C ASP A 20 16.49 -6.62 14.08
N LYS A 21 15.48 -5.73 14.11
CA LYS A 21 14.95 -5.11 15.33
C LYS A 21 13.81 -5.90 15.98
N GLY A 22 13.40 -7.05 15.41
CA GLY A 22 12.31 -7.87 15.91
C GLY A 22 10.92 -7.36 15.53
N PHE A 23 10.80 -6.40 14.62
CA PHE A 23 9.51 -5.96 14.08
C PHE A 23 9.00 -6.93 13.00
N LYS A 24 7.69 -6.88 12.75
CA LYS A 24 7.00 -7.66 11.72
C LYS A 24 6.55 -6.70 10.61
N PRO A 25 7.38 -6.44 9.58
CA PRO A 25 7.01 -5.55 8.50
C PRO A 25 5.86 -6.12 7.67
N VAL A 26 5.00 -5.23 7.19
CA VAL A 26 3.89 -5.50 6.28
C VAL A 26 3.91 -4.42 5.19
N LEU A 27 3.85 -4.83 3.94
CA LEU A 27 3.72 -3.92 2.81
C LEU A 27 2.24 -3.60 2.59
N ILE A 28 1.94 -2.34 2.33
CA ILE A 28 0.56 -1.87 2.21
C ILE A 28 0.49 -0.87 1.06
N THR A 29 -0.48 -1.07 0.16
CA THR A 29 -0.94 -0.01 -0.75
C THR A 29 -2.23 0.55 -0.21
N THR A 30 -2.22 1.84 0.09
CA THR A 30 -3.39 2.55 0.65
C THR A 30 -4.52 2.67 -0.37
N PRO A 31 -5.76 2.93 0.07
CA PRO A 31 -6.86 3.17 -0.84
C PRO A 31 -6.66 4.39 -1.71
N PHE A 32 -7.17 4.32 -2.95
CA PHE A 32 -7.24 5.45 -3.88
C PHE A 32 -8.69 5.78 -4.22
N THR A 33 -8.95 7.00 -4.71
CA THR A 33 -10.26 7.35 -5.26
C THR A 33 -10.53 6.62 -6.58
N ASP A 34 -11.80 6.44 -6.94
CA ASP A 34 -12.19 5.97 -8.28
C ASP A 34 -11.65 6.90 -9.39
N TYR A 35 -11.52 8.20 -9.11
CA TYR A 35 -10.92 9.16 -10.06
C TYR A 35 -9.46 8.83 -10.34
N TYR A 36 -8.67 8.59 -9.28
CA TYR A 36 -7.27 8.18 -9.44
C TYR A 36 -7.17 6.86 -10.20
N ASN A 37 -7.94 5.85 -9.79
CA ASN A 37 -7.96 4.53 -10.43
C ASN A 37 -8.44 4.54 -11.89
N TYR A 38 -9.21 5.55 -12.30
CA TYR A 38 -9.65 5.73 -13.68
C TYR A 38 -8.53 6.30 -14.57
N TRP A 39 -7.79 7.30 -14.08
CA TRP A 39 -6.73 7.97 -14.84
C TRP A 39 -5.40 7.23 -14.80
N PHE A 40 -5.12 6.52 -13.70
CA PHE A 40 -3.98 5.64 -13.59
C PHE A 40 -4.27 4.36 -14.38
N SER A 41 -3.63 4.22 -15.53
CA SER A 41 -3.99 3.17 -16.50
C SER A 41 -3.92 1.78 -15.87
N GLY A 42 -4.76 0.87 -16.37
CA GLY A 42 -4.81 -0.50 -15.86
C GLY A 42 -3.47 -1.23 -15.94
N ASP A 43 -2.57 -0.84 -16.84
CA ASP A 43 -1.27 -1.47 -16.99
C ASP A 43 -0.26 -0.92 -15.97
N ILE A 44 -0.23 0.40 -15.71
CA ILE A 44 0.66 0.96 -14.68
C ILE A 44 0.28 0.42 -13.29
N HIS A 45 -1.01 0.24 -13.01
CA HIS A 45 -1.45 -0.37 -11.75
C HIS A 45 -1.05 -1.84 -11.63
N LYS A 46 -1.10 -2.62 -12.73
CA LYS A 46 -0.63 -4.01 -12.73
C LYS A 46 0.86 -4.09 -12.53
N ASP A 47 1.63 -3.22 -13.19
CA ASP A 47 3.09 -3.18 -13.07
C ASP A 47 3.48 -2.88 -11.62
N PHE A 48 2.91 -1.82 -11.03
CA PHE A 48 3.14 -1.51 -9.62
C PHE A 48 2.75 -2.64 -8.66
N LYS A 49 1.60 -3.29 -8.91
CA LYS A 49 1.16 -4.44 -8.11
C LYS A 49 2.11 -5.63 -8.26
N SER A 50 2.63 -5.86 -9.47
CA SER A 50 3.59 -6.91 -9.76
C SER A 50 4.90 -6.67 -9.01
N ASP A 51 5.41 -5.44 -9.04
CA ASP A 51 6.63 -5.06 -8.31
C ASP A 51 6.45 -5.30 -6.80
N MET A 52 5.28 -4.95 -6.26
CA MET A 52 5.00 -5.16 -4.83
C MET A 52 4.87 -6.63 -4.45
N LEU A 53 4.27 -7.46 -5.32
CA LEU A 53 4.22 -8.91 -5.14
C LEU A 53 5.60 -9.53 -5.22
N GLU A 54 6.45 -9.08 -6.15
CA GLU A 54 7.83 -9.56 -6.26
C GLU A 54 8.62 -9.27 -4.98
N ILE A 55 8.52 -8.06 -4.42
CA ILE A 55 9.17 -7.71 -3.14
C ILE A 55 8.59 -8.54 -1.99
N SER A 56 7.27 -8.70 -1.94
CA SER A 56 6.57 -9.50 -0.94
C SER A 56 7.07 -10.96 -0.93
N GLU A 57 7.20 -11.57 -2.10
CA GLU A 57 7.72 -12.93 -2.27
C GLU A 57 9.21 -13.01 -1.95
N ARG A 58 10.02 -12.09 -2.49
CA ARG A 58 11.48 -12.08 -2.31
C ARG A 58 11.89 -11.97 -0.84
N TYR A 59 11.20 -11.13 -0.08
CA TYR A 59 11.53 -10.87 1.32
C TYR A 59 10.62 -11.59 2.32
N ASP A 60 9.67 -12.42 1.87
CA ASP A 60 8.73 -13.15 2.73
C ASP A 60 8.03 -12.20 3.73
N VAL A 61 7.38 -11.17 3.19
CA VAL A 61 6.59 -10.19 3.96
C VAL A 61 5.18 -10.08 3.40
N PRO A 62 4.13 -9.97 4.23
CA PRO A 62 2.77 -9.84 3.73
C PRO A 62 2.59 -8.54 2.93
N TYR A 63 1.81 -8.61 1.85
CA TYR A 63 1.38 -7.44 1.09
C TYR A 63 -0.15 -7.33 1.09
N LEU A 64 -0.66 -6.20 1.55
CA LEU A 64 -2.09 -5.87 1.61
C LEU A 64 -2.40 -4.72 0.65
N ASP A 65 -3.19 -5.01 -0.37
CA ASP A 65 -3.54 -4.06 -1.43
C ASP A 65 -4.96 -3.53 -1.24
N TYR A 66 -5.07 -2.27 -0.79
CA TYR A 66 -6.35 -1.57 -0.59
C TYR A 66 -6.65 -0.55 -1.68
N SER A 67 -5.81 -0.45 -2.72
CA SER A 67 -5.92 0.57 -3.79
C SER A 67 -7.32 0.69 -4.41
N ARG A 68 -8.06 -0.43 -4.46
CA ARG A 68 -9.42 -0.55 -5.00
C ARG A 68 -10.45 -0.98 -3.96
N ASP A 69 -10.22 -0.70 -2.68
CA ASP A 69 -11.12 -1.09 -1.60
C ASP A 69 -12.47 -0.34 -1.70
N PRO A 70 -13.60 -1.04 -1.90
CA PRO A 70 -14.90 -0.42 -2.07
C PRO A 70 -15.39 0.35 -0.84
N ARG A 71 -14.77 0.14 0.34
CA ARG A 71 -15.02 0.93 1.56
C ARG A 71 -14.55 2.38 1.42
N PHE A 72 -13.64 2.67 0.48
CA PHE A 72 -12.99 3.96 0.30
C PHE A 72 -13.19 4.58 -1.08
N THR A 73 -13.12 3.83 -2.17
CA THR A 73 -12.86 4.42 -3.50
C THR A 73 -13.89 5.47 -3.97
N LYS A 74 -15.13 5.40 -3.47
CA LYS A 74 -16.22 6.35 -3.77
C LYS A 74 -16.45 7.43 -2.69
N ARG A 75 -15.71 7.38 -1.60
CA ARG A 75 -15.88 8.24 -0.41
C ARG A 75 -14.90 9.41 -0.46
N LEU A 76 -15.12 10.36 -1.36
CA LEU A 76 -14.26 11.55 -1.51
C LEU A 76 -14.11 12.35 -0.22
N ASP A 77 -15.10 12.28 0.68
CA ASP A 77 -15.07 12.88 2.01
C ASP A 77 -14.00 12.28 2.94
N LEU A 78 -13.38 11.15 2.57
CA LEU A 78 -12.28 10.50 3.30
C LEU A 78 -10.90 10.86 2.74
N PHE A 79 -10.82 11.64 1.66
CA PHE A 79 -9.56 12.00 1.01
C PHE A 79 -9.24 13.49 1.15
N ALA A 80 -7.95 13.81 1.14
CA ALA A 80 -7.44 15.17 1.07
C ALA A 80 -7.22 15.60 -0.40
N ASP A 81 -6.87 14.63 -1.25
CA ASP A 81 -6.70 14.76 -2.69
C ASP A 81 -7.10 13.44 -3.41
N SER A 82 -6.51 13.13 -4.56
CA SER A 82 -6.90 11.96 -5.36
C SER A 82 -6.50 10.60 -4.76
N ASP A 83 -5.48 10.57 -3.91
CA ASP A 83 -4.81 9.35 -3.45
C ASP A 83 -4.39 9.38 -1.98
N HIS A 84 -4.42 10.54 -1.32
CA HIS A 84 -4.11 10.67 0.11
C HIS A 84 -5.38 10.77 0.96
N LEU A 85 -5.46 9.91 1.99
CA LEU A 85 -6.53 9.97 2.99
C LEU A 85 -6.41 11.21 3.87
N ASN A 86 -7.54 11.85 4.16
CA ASN A 86 -7.62 12.95 5.14
C ASN A 86 -7.65 12.40 6.58
N PRO A 87 -7.69 13.27 7.62
CA PRO A 87 -7.71 12.82 9.01
C PRO A 87 -8.85 11.86 9.37
N VAL A 88 -10.02 11.98 8.73
CA VAL A 88 -11.16 11.08 8.93
C VAL A 88 -10.88 9.74 8.23
N GLY A 89 -10.46 9.79 6.96
CA GLY A 89 -10.12 8.60 6.17
C GLY A 89 -9.02 7.76 6.79
N ARG A 90 -7.91 8.38 7.24
CA ARG A 90 -6.79 7.64 7.85
C ARG A 90 -7.18 6.95 9.15
N LYS A 91 -8.07 7.56 9.96
CA LYS A 91 -8.56 6.93 11.20
C LYS A 91 -9.35 5.66 10.87
N MET A 92 -10.31 5.77 9.94
CA MET A 92 -11.10 4.62 9.47
C MET A 92 -10.20 3.54 8.86
N PHE A 93 -9.21 3.92 8.05
CA PHE A 93 -8.28 2.97 7.42
C PHE A 93 -7.40 2.26 8.44
N THR A 94 -6.85 2.97 9.44
CA THR A 94 -6.07 2.34 10.50
C THR A 94 -6.91 1.33 11.30
N GLU A 95 -8.16 1.65 11.64
CA GLU A 95 -9.04 0.70 12.34
C GLU A 95 -9.29 -0.57 11.51
N ILE A 96 -9.53 -0.42 10.20
CA ILE A 96 -9.70 -1.54 9.27
C ILE A 96 -8.42 -2.38 9.17
N LEU A 97 -7.28 -1.74 8.94
CA LEU A 97 -5.99 -2.41 8.78
C LEU A 97 -5.63 -3.22 10.03
N LEU A 98 -5.82 -2.65 11.22
CA LEU A 98 -5.51 -3.35 12.47
C LEU A 98 -6.42 -4.57 12.68
N ARG A 99 -7.69 -4.53 12.24
CA ARG A 99 -8.58 -5.69 12.25
C ARG A 99 -8.17 -6.76 11.23
N ASP A 100 -7.84 -6.34 10.02
CA ASP A 100 -7.40 -7.25 8.95
C ASP A 100 -6.09 -7.97 9.35
N LEU A 101 -5.23 -7.29 10.12
CA LEU A 101 -4.01 -7.86 10.72
C LEU A 101 -4.25 -8.66 12.02
N GLY A 102 -5.49 -8.70 12.54
CA GLY A 102 -5.83 -9.40 13.79
C GLY A 102 -5.20 -8.78 15.05
N ILE A 103 -4.87 -7.48 15.02
CA ILE A 103 -4.30 -6.74 16.15
C ILE A 103 -5.39 -6.24 17.10
N ILE A 104 -6.59 -5.93 16.58
CA ILE A 104 -7.78 -5.47 17.34
C ILE A 104 -9.09 -6.12 16.87
#